data_AF-A0A522F0M0-F1
#
_entry.id   AF-A0A522F0M0-F1
#
_cell.length_a   1.000
_cell.length_b   1.000
_cell.length_c   1.000
_cell.angle_alpha   90.00
_cell.angle_beta   90.00
_cell.angle_gamma   90.00
#
_symmetry.space_group_name_H-M   'P 1'
#
loop_
_entity.id
_entity.type
_entity.pdbx_description
1 polymer ?
#
loop_
_entity_poly.entity_id
_entity_poly.type
_entity_poly.pdbx_seq_one_letter_code
_entity_poly.pdbx_strand_id
1 'polypeptide(L)'
;MRYTITPLKCLVILAGIAGSFMSFAINSKTIEDQAESSISALYHRLKAMPNTSMTERIDWFSEQFKGRAYLLGSLGEGPNARYDQYPRYRTDAFDCDTYVNTVLALALANSLKTFQECLKYTRYQDGKIAYIHRNHFTSIDWNKNNQQRGMLKDITLDIKNEDNKPVAQFAHTMIDKANWYAYKTVSTIRLQKENKAEQQKRLTELKAKMKDFKPTPSDIPYIPLSALFFADNTPNQYLFTQIPQGAIIEIIRPNWDLRQQIGTALNVSHLGFAIWKKDQLYYREASSQLGAVVDVPFIQYLKEAKKSPTIKGINVQVMVPVKPVVADCSDLKQN
;
A
#
# COMPACT_ATOMS: atom_id res chain seq x y z
N MET A 1 20.68 5.27 20.40
CA MET A 1 20.10 6.54 19.90
C MET A 1 18.69 6.66 20.45
N ARG A 2 18.40 7.72 21.22
CA ARG A 2 17.09 7.93 21.83
C ARG A 2 16.10 8.28 20.71
N TYR A 3 15.13 7.41 20.47
CA TYR A 3 14.01 7.64 19.56
C TYR A 3 13.13 8.76 20.12
N THR A 4 13.31 9.99 19.65
CA THR A 4 12.32 11.05 19.85
C THR A 4 11.33 10.99 18.70
N ILE A 5 10.26 10.21 18.88
CA ILE A 5 9.11 10.20 17.99
C ILE A 5 8.42 11.55 18.17
N THR A 6 8.50 12.39 17.13
CA THR A 6 7.72 13.63 17.05
C THR A 6 6.25 13.26 17.18
N PRO A 7 5.46 13.95 18.03
CA PRO A 7 4.05 13.61 18.22
C PRO A 7 3.35 13.62 16.87
N LEU A 8 2.49 12.62 16.65
CA LEU A 8 1.61 12.45 15.48
C LEU A 8 0.61 13.62 15.40
N LYS A 9 1.11 14.84 15.15
CA LYS A 9 0.33 16.05 15.01
C LYS A 9 -0.24 16.05 13.60
N CYS A 10 -1.55 15.92 13.52
CA CYS A 10 -2.35 16.13 12.32
C CYS A 10 -1.88 15.32 11.11
N LEU A 11 -2.45 14.11 10.95
CA LEU A 11 -2.69 13.55 9.62
C LEU A 11 -3.85 14.33 8.98
N VAL A 12 -3.64 15.64 8.83
CA VAL A 12 -4.35 16.53 7.92
C VAL A 12 -3.39 16.64 6.76
N ILE A 13 -3.67 15.93 5.66
CA ILE A 13 -3.06 16.26 4.38
C ILE A 13 -3.66 17.61 4.00
N LEU A 14 -3.05 18.68 4.51
CA LEU A 14 -3.19 20.01 3.94
C LEU A 14 -2.26 20.05 2.74
N ALA A 15 -2.87 20.01 1.57
CA ALA A 15 -2.25 20.49 0.34
C ALA A 15 -1.64 21.86 0.61
N GLY A 16 -0.34 22.01 0.38
CA GLY A 16 0.32 23.31 0.50
C GLY A 16 1.72 23.24 1.11
N ILE A 17 2.64 22.53 0.48
CA ILE A 17 4.04 22.97 0.49
C ILE A 17 4.40 23.20 -0.97
N ALA A 18 4.44 24.48 -1.34
CA ALA A 18 5.10 24.95 -2.54
C ALA A 18 6.60 24.71 -2.37
N GLY A 19 7.01 23.45 -2.53
CA GLY A 19 8.38 23.14 -2.91
C GLY A 19 8.55 23.71 -4.31
N SER A 20 9.50 24.62 -4.47
CA SER A 20 9.99 25.07 -5.76
C SER A 20 10.39 23.83 -6.56
N PHE A 21 9.47 23.34 -7.39
CA PHE A 21 9.76 22.29 -8.37
C PHE A 21 10.73 22.93 -9.36
N MET A 22 12.02 22.68 -9.19
CA MET A 22 12.88 22.60 -10.37
C MET A 22 12.23 21.53 -11.25
N SER A 23 11.59 21.96 -12.34
CA SER A 23 11.01 21.11 -13.38
C SER A 23 12.12 20.33 -14.07
N PHE A 24 12.71 19.36 -13.38
CA PHE A 24 13.44 18.31 -14.03
C PHE A 24 12.41 17.40 -14.68
N ALA A 25 12.44 17.33 -16.00
CA ALA A 25 11.67 16.35 -16.76
C ALA A 25 11.93 14.96 -16.15
N ILE A 26 10.87 14.28 -15.75
CA ILE A 26 10.98 12.94 -15.17
C ILE A 26 11.24 11.98 -16.32
N ASN A 27 12.39 11.30 -16.27
CA ASN A 27 12.71 10.25 -17.22
C ASN A 27 12.30 8.88 -16.65
N SER A 28 11.02 8.56 -16.81
CA SER A 28 10.45 7.32 -16.29
C SER A 28 11.08 6.07 -16.90
N LYS A 29 11.54 6.14 -18.16
CA LYS A 29 12.23 5.02 -18.81
C LYS A 29 13.57 4.73 -18.13
N THR A 30 14.36 5.75 -17.84
CA THR A 30 15.64 5.56 -17.13
C THR A 30 15.43 5.03 -15.71
N ILE A 31 14.39 5.48 -15.01
CA ILE A 31 14.04 4.94 -13.67
C ILE A 31 13.66 3.45 -13.77
N GLU A 32 12.85 3.08 -14.77
CA GLU A 32 12.51 1.67 -15.02
C GLU A 32 13.77 0.84 -15.34
N ASP A 33 14.69 1.32 -16.18
CA ASP A 33 15.93 0.61 -16.54
C ASP A 33 16.86 0.35 -15.34
N GLN A 34 16.98 1.33 -14.45
CA GLN A 34 17.72 1.19 -13.19
C GLN A 34 17.06 0.17 -12.25
N ALA A 35 15.73 0.17 -12.19
CA ALA A 35 14.97 -0.79 -11.40
C ALA A 35 15.09 -2.21 -11.98
N GLU A 36 15.04 -2.39 -13.29
CA GLU A 36 15.22 -3.68 -13.96
C GLU A 36 16.58 -4.31 -13.63
N SER A 37 17.63 -3.49 -13.68
CA SER A 37 18.99 -3.90 -13.31
C SER A 37 19.06 -4.31 -11.83
N SER A 38 18.47 -3.50 -10.94
CA SER A 38 18.45 -3.76 -9.50
C SER A 38 17.65 -5.03 -9.15
N ILE A 39 16.49 -5.23 -9.77
CA ILE A 39 15.61 -6.38 -9.55
C ILE A 39 16.24 -7.66 -10.07
N SER A 40 16.89 -7.61 -11.23
CA SER A 40 17.64 -8.75 -11.76
C SER A 40 18.75 -9.16 -10.79
N ALA A 41 19.52 -8.20 -10.28
CA ALA A 41 20.55 -8.45 -9.27
C ALA A 41 19.96 -9.03 -7.96
N LEU A 42 18.79 -8.56 -7.53
CA LEU A 42 18.09 -9.13 -6.36
C LEU A 42 17.75 -10.60 -6.57
N TYR A 43 17.17 -10.97 -7.72
CA TYR A 43 16.87 -12.37 -8.01
C TYR A 43 18.12 -13.24 -8.15
N HIS A 44 19.22 -12.70 -8.68
CA HIS A 44 20.51 -13.42 -8.69
C HIS A 44 21.01 -13.71 -7.28
N ARG A 45 20.94 -12.74 -6.36
CA ARG A 45 21.30 -12.95 -4.95
C ARG A 45 20.37 -13.92 -4.24
N LEU A 46 19.07 -13.84 -4.51
CA LEU A 46 18.05 -14.70 -3.89
C LEU A 46 18.29 -16.19 -4.19
N LYS A 47 18.77 -16.54 -5.40
CA LYS A 47 19.08 -17.93 -5.78
C LYS A 47 20.14 -18.59 -4.89
N ALA A 48 20.93 -17.80 -4.17
CA ALA A 48 21.90 -18.31 -3.20
C ALA A 48 21.26 -18.70 -1.85
N MET A 49 19.96 -18.46 -1.64
CA MET A 49 19.23 -18.84 -0.43
C MET A 49 18.33 -20.08 -0.68
N PRO A 50 18.67 -21.25 -0.12
CA PRO A 50 17.83 -22.45 -0.26
C PRO A 50 16.55 -22.35 0.58
N ASN A 51 15.44 -22.89 0.05
CA ASN A 51 14.18 -23.16 0.77
C ASN A 51 13.58 -21.99 1.57
N THR A 52 13.32 -20.85 0.91
CA THR A 52 12.61 -19.72 1.54
C THR A 52 11.10 -19.85 1.37
N SER A 53 10.38 -19.92 2.50
CA SER A 53 8.92 -19.76 2.58
C SER A 53 8.50 -18.38 2.08
N MET A 54 7.22 -18.20 1.73
CA MET A 54 6.74 -16.90 1.24
C MET A 54 6.93 -15.77 2.26
N THR A 55 6.77 -16.04 3.55
CA THR A 55 6.95 -15.06 4.62
C THR A 55 8.42 -14.61 4.74
N GLU A 56 9.38 -15.53 4.59
CA GLU A 56 10.81 -15.22 4.54
C GLU A 56 11.17 -14.41 3.29
N ARG A 57 10.52 -14.68 2.16
CA ARG A 57 10.71 -13.87 0.93
C ARG A 57 10.21 -12.44 1.12
N ILE A 58 9.04 -12.26 1.72
CA ILE A 58 8.49 -10.93 2.04
C ILE A 58 9.46 -10.19 2.96
N ASP A 59 9.94 -10.82 4.04
CA ASP A 59 10.91 -10.19 4.95
C ASP A 59 12.20 -9.82 4.22
N TRP A 60 12.78 -10.75 3.46
CA TRP A 60 14.03 -10.52 2.74
C TRP A 60 13.92 -9.37 1.74
N PHE A 61 12.90 -9.38 0.87
CA PHE A 61 12.71 -8.35 -0.15
C PHE A 61 12.37 -6.99 0.46
N SER A 62 11.52 -6.97 1.50
CA SER A 62 11.16 -5.74 2.20
C SER A 62 12.38 -5.10 2.88
N GLU A 63 13.29 -5.89 3.45
CA GLU A 63 14.52 -5.39 4.07
C GLU A 63 15.45 -4.69 3.05
N GLN A 64 15.48 -5.14 1.78
CA GLN A 64 16.36 -4.54 0.74
C GLN A 64 16.05 -3.08 0.43
N PHE A 65 14.85 -2.62 0.78
CA PHE A 65 14.38 -1.26 0.52
C PHE A 65 14.37 -0.38 1.76
N LYS A 66 14.78 -0.87 2.93
CA LYS A 66 14.94 0.00 4.11
C LYS A 66 15.91 1.14 3.82
N GLY A 67 15.55 2.33 4.29
CA GLY A 67 16.28 3.57 4.02
C GLY A 67 16.01 4.20 2.65
N ARG A 68 15.26 3.54 1.74
CA ARG A 68 14.84 4.18 0.49
C ARG A 68 13.87 5.32 0.77
N ALA A 69 13.99 6.40 0.01
CA ALA A 69 13.28 7.64 0.27
C ALA A 69 11.76 7.47 0.13
N TYR A 70 11.01 8.24 0.90
CA TYR A 70 9.59 8.39 0.71
C TYR A 70 9.30 9.29 -0.51
N LEU A 71 8.43 8.84 -1.40
CA LEU A 71 7.95 9.63 -2.55
C LEU A 71 6.46 9.39 -2.76
N LEU A 72 5.64 10.41 -2.47
CA LEU A 72 4.19 10.34 -2.67
C LEU A 72 3.84 10.13 -4.15
N GLY A 73 3.00 9.12 -4.43
CA GLY A 73 2.57 8.79 -5.80
C GLY A 73 3.73 8.24 -6.62
N SER A 74 4.56 7.36 -6.05
CA SER A 74 5.87 7.03 -6.61
C SER A 74 5.83 6.37 -8.00
N LEU A 75 4.67 5.80 -8.39
CA LEU A 75 4.43 5.07 -9.63
C LEU A 75 3.26 5.64 -10.46
N GLY A 76 3.30 5.38 -11.77
CA GLY A 76 2.26 5.69 -12.76
C GLY A 76 1.97 4.48 -13.67
N GLU A 77 1.51 4.76 -14.90
CA GLU A 77 1.26 3.76 -15.96
C GLU A 77 2.46 3.58 -16.92
N GLY A 78 3.54 4.33 -16.73
CA GLY A 78 4.75 4.25 -17.55
C GLY A 78 4.93 5.39 -18.54
N PRO A 79 6.10 5.45 -19.23
CA PRO A 79 6.57 6.64 -19.94
C PRO A 79 5.62 7.19 -21.01
N ASN A 80 4.82 6.33 -21.65
CA ASN A 80 3.93 6.68 -22.75
C ASN A 80 2.44 6.73 -22.34
N ALA A 81 2.16 6.69 -21.03
CA ALA A 81 0.79 6.63 -20.54
C ALA A 81 -0.05 7.87 -20.90
N ARG A 82 -1.38 7.67 -20.95
CA ARG A 82 -2.34 8.75 -21.20
C ARG A 82 -2.38 9.74 -20.05
N TYR A 83 -2.61 9.32 -18.81
CA TYR A 83 -2.84 10.27 -17.71
C TYR A 83 -1.62 10.47 -16.82
N ASP A 84 -0.86 9.42 -16.54
CA ASP A 84 0.18 9.45 -15.53
C ASP A 84 1.42 8.70 -16.01
N GLN A 85 2.41 9.48 -16.45
CA GLN A 85 3.62 9.02 -17.10
C GLN A 85 4.77 8.72 -16.13
N TYR A 86 4.51 8.69 -14.82
CA TYR A 86 5.47 8.14 -13.84
C TYR A 86 5.76 6.66 -14.12
N PRO A 87 6.92 6.13 -13.67
CA PRO A 87 7.35 4.77 -13.97
C PRO A 87 6.39 3.71 -13.41
N ARG A 88 6.34 2.54 -14.04
CA ARG A 88 5.50 1.41 -13.63
C ARG A 88 6.03 0.69 -12.39
N TYR A 89 7.34 0.76 -12.18
CA TYR A 89 8.08 0.24 -11.03
C TYR A 89 9.36 1.05 -10.85
N ARG A 90 9.88 1.05 -9.62
CA ARG A 90 11.14 1.71 -9.26
C ARG A 90 11.72 1.05 -8.00
N THR A 91 13.00 1.31 -7.71
CA THR A 91 13.69 0.76 -6.52
C THR A 91 14.38 1.82 -5.67
N ASP A 92 14.30 3.10 -6.06
CA ASP A 92 14.97 4.23 -5.42
C ASP A 92 14.10 4.94 -4.37
N ALA A 93 12.76 4.94 -4.54
CA ALA A 93 11.83 5.59 -3.63
C ALA A 93 10.43 4.96 -3.67
N PHE A 94 9.67 5.10 -2.58
CA PHE A 94 8.33 4.51 -2.44
C PHE A 94 7.38 5.40 -1.63
N ASP A 95 6.08 5.26 -1.86
CA ASP A 95 5.05 5.52 -0.86
C ASP A 95 4.58 4.20 -0.25
N CYS A 96 3.66 4.22 0.71
CA CYS A 96 3.21 3.02 1.40
C CYS A 96 2.58 1.97 0.48
N ASP A 97 1.72 2.41 -0.45
CA ASP A 97 1.07 1.53 -1.42
C ASP A 97 2.09 0.89 -2.35
N THR A 98 2.93 1.70 -2.98
CA THR A 98 3.90 1.24 -3.98
C THR A 98 4.99 0.38 -3.37
N TYR A 99 5.35 0.63 -2.10
CA TYR A 99 6.26 -0.22 -1.34
C TYR A 99 5.67 -1.62 -1.14
N VAL A 100 4.46 -1.72 -0.59
CA VAL A 100 3.79 -3.01 -0.35
C VAL A 100 3.58 -3.76 -1.67
N ASN A 101 3.07 -3.08 -2.71
CA ASN A 101 2.87 -3.68 -4.02
C ASN A 101 4.17 -4.24 -4.63
N THR A 102 5.28 -3.49 -4.52
CA THR A 102 6.57 -3.90 -5.08
C THR A 102 7.12 -5.12 -4.34
N VAL A 103 7.09 -5.12 -3.00
CA VAL A 103 7.56 -6.25 -2.19
C VAL A 103 6.74 -7.51 -2.44
N LEU A 104 5.41 -7.40 -2.45
CA LEU A 104 4.55 -8.57 -2.69
C LEU A 104 4.78 -9.15 -4.09
N ALA A 105 4.91 -8.31 -5.13
CA ALA A 105 5.20 -8.76 -6.48
C ALA A 105 6.59 -9.41 -6.58
N LEU A 106 7.61 -8.88 -5.88
CA LEU A 106 8.94 -9.47 -5.85
C LEU A 106 8.96 -10.83 -5.17
N ALA A 107 8.30 -10.94 -4.01
CA ALA A 107 8.19 -12.17 -3.25
C ALA A 107 7.46 -13.25 -4.06
N LEU A 108 6.39 -12.87 -4.77
CA LEU A 108 5.59 -13.79 -5.57
C LEU A 108 6.27 -14.25 -6.88
N ALA A 109 7.23 -13.48 -7.40
CA ALA A 109 7.92 -13.79 -8.66
C ALA A 109 9.32 -14.40 -8.46
N ASN A 110 9.91 -14.97 -9.51
CA ASN A 110 11.26 -15.56 -9.51
C ASN A 110 12.22 -14.95 -10.55
N SER A 111 11.76 -13.95 -11.31
CA SER A 111 12.51 -13.27 -12.35
C SER A 111 11.94 -11.87 -12.58
N LEU A 112 12.71 -11.01 -13.25
CA LEU A 112 12.23 -9.68 -13.65
C LEU A 112 10.93 -9.74 -14.47
N LYS A 113 10.85 -10.67 -15.44
CA LYS A 113 9.65 -10.84 -16.30
C LYS A 113 8.41 -11.19 -15.47
N THR A 114 8.52 -12.18 -14.60
CA THR A 114 7.42 -12.57 -13.71
C THR A 114 7.10 -11.48 -12.69
N PHE A 115 8.08 -10.70 -12.23
CA PHE A 115 7.83 -9.55 -11.35
C PHE A 115 6.98 -8.49 -12.06
N GLN A 116 7.32 -8.13 -13.30
CA GLN A 116 6.56 -7.17 -14.09
C GLN A 116 5.09 -7.62 -14.26
N GLU A 117 4.89 -8.93 -14.50
CA GLU A 117 3.57 -9.54 -14.58
C GLU A 117 2.82 -9.51 -13.26
N CYS A 118 3.44 -9.94 -12.16
CA CYS A 118 2.81 -9.94 -10.86
C CYS A 118 2.47 -8.52 -10.39
N LEU A 119 3.37 -7.55 -10.57
CA LEU A 119 3.09 -6.16 -10.23
C LEU A 119 1.93 -5.59 -11.05
N LYS A 120 1.84 -5.92 -12.34
CA LYS A 120 0.72 -5.55 -13.21
C LYS A 120 -0.62 -6.04 -12.63
N TYR A 121 -0.73 -7.31 -12.25
CA TYR A 121 -1.96 -7.87 -11.66
C TYR A 121 -2.22 -7.41 -10.22
N THR A 122 -1.19 -7.06 -9.46
CA THR A 122 -1.38 -6.49 -8.11
C THR A 122 -1.89 -5.05 -8.15
N ARG A 123 -1.39 -4.24 -9.10
CA ARG A 123 -1.70 -2.80 -9.19
C ARG A 123 -2.93 -2.48 -10.03
N TYR A 124 -3.32 -3.33 -10.96
CA TYR A 124 -4.40 -3.05 -11.93
C TYR A 124 -5.43 -4.18 -11.95
N GLN A 125 -6.71 -3.82 -11.92
CA GLN A 125 -7.80 -4.76 -12.12
C GLN A 125 -7.60 -5.53 -13.44
N ASP A 126 -7.67 -6.87 -13.36
CA ASP A 126 -7.41 -7.80 -14.47
C ASP A 126 -6.06 -7.59 -15.18
N GLY A 127 -5.09 -6.91 -14.55
CA GLY A 127 -3.82 -6.56 -15.18
C GLY A 127 -3.91 -5.54 -16.32
N LYS A 128 -5.04 -4.83 -16.46
CA LYS A 128 -5.26 -3.83 -17.52
C LYS A 128 -4.62 -2.50 -17.15
N ILE A 129 -3.42 -2.21 -17.68
CA ILE A 129 -2.68 -0.98 -17.38
C ILE A 129 -3.42 0.26 -17.90
N ALA A 130 -4.15 0.93 -17.01
CA ALA A 130 -4.80 2.21 -17.25
C ALA A 130 -5.10 2.89 -15.90
N TYR A 131 -5.12 4.23 -15.87
CA TYR A 131 -5.40 4.98 -14.64
C TYR A 131 -6.72 4.55 -14.00
N ILE A 132 -7.78 4.36 -14.79
CA ILE A 132 -9.12 3.98 -14.28
C ILE A 132 -9.20 2.53 -13.77
N HIS A 133 -8.26 1.68 -14.18
CA HIS A 133 -8.17 0.28 -13.74
C HIS A 133 -7.13 0.11 -12.62
N ARG A 134 -6.40 1.16 -12.25
CA ARG A 134 -5.46 1.12 -11.13
C ARG A 134 -6.25 0.94 -9.83
N ASN A 135 -5.76 0.07 -8.96
CA ASN A 135 -6.33 -0.18 -7.65
C ASN A 135 -6.07 1.02 -6.72
N HIS A 136 -6.84 2.11 -6.87
CA HIS A 136 -6.64 3.36 -6.12
C HIS A 136 -7.15 3.30 -4.69
N PHE A 137 -8.24 2.58 -4.45
CA PHE A 137 -8.85 2.48 -3.13
C PHE A 137 -8.47 1.15 -2.51
N THR A 138 -7.71 1.18 -1.41
CA THR A 138 -7.18 -0.04 -0.78
C THR A 138 -8.29 -1.05 -0.51
N SER A 139 -9.38 -0.65 0.13
CA SER A 139 -10.48 -1.58 0.46
C SER A 139 -11.25 -2.11 -0.76
N ILE A 140 -11.88 -1.24 -1.56
CA ILE A 140 -12.81 -1.70 -2.62
C ILE A 140 -12.14 -2.10 -3.93
N ASP A 141 -10.86 -1.73 -4.13
CA ASP A 141 -10.10 -2.11 -5.32
C ASP A 141 -8.97 -3.08 -4.97
N TRP A 142 -8.02 -2.67 -4.13
CA TRP A 142 -6.79 -3.43 -3.93
C TRP A 142 -7.04 -4.74 -3.15
N ASN A 143 -7.67 -4.67 -1.97
CA ASN A 143 -8.03 -5.83 -1.15
C ASN A 143 -8.96 -6.74 -1.95
N LYS A 144 -10.05 -6.17 -2.48
CA LYS A 144 -11.02 -6.91 -3.28
C LYS A 144 -10.38 -7.67 -4.44
N ASN A 145 -9.64 -6.99 -5.32
CA ASN A 145 -9.10 -7.62 -6.53
C ASN A 145 -7.99 -8.63 -6.18
N ASN A 146 -7.13 -8.33 -5.20
CA ASN A 146 -6.06 -9.23 -4.79
C ASN A 146 -6.54 -10.44 -3.98
N GLN A 147 -7.64 -10.31 -3.22
CA GLN A 147 -8.33 -11.45 -2.60
C GLN A 147 -9.07 -12.29 -3.64
N GLN A 148 -9.79 -11.65 -4.56
CA GLN A 148 -10.57 -12.34 -5.60
C GLN A 148 -9.70 -13.18 -6.54
N ARG A 149 -8.45 -12.77 -6.80
CA ARG A 149 -7.50 -13.57 -7.59
C ARG A 149 -6.68 -14.55 -6.75
N GLY A 150 -6.91 -14.64 -5.45
CA GLY A 150 -6.20 -15.58 -4.56
C GLY A 150 -4.78 -15.16 -4.15
N MET A 151 -4.38 -13.88 -4.28
CA MET A 151 -3.09 -13.44 -3.74
C MET A 151 -3.15 -13.26 -2.22
N LEU A 152 -4.21 -12.64 -1.73
CA LEU A 152 -4.35 -12.22 -0.33
C LEU A 152 -5.53 -12.91 0.34
N LYS A 153 -5.40 -13.12 1.64
CA LYS A 153 -6.50 -13.53 2.52
C LYS A 153 -6.55 -12.60 3.73
N ASP A 154 -7.72 -12.05 3.99
CA ASP A 154 -8.02 -11.35 5.24
C ASP A 154 -8.15 -12.37 6.38
N ILE A 155 -7.37 -12.17 7.44
CA ILE A 155 -7.35 -13.03 8.64
C ILE A 155 -7.74 -12.24 9.90
N THR A 156 -8.30 -11.04 9.74
CA THR A 156 -8.61 -10.15 10.86
C THR A 156 -9.62 -10.77 11.81
N LEU A 157 -10.59 -11.53 11.29
CA LEU A 157 -11.57 -12.29 12.07
C LEU A 157 -10.99 -13.56 12.71
N ASP A 158 -9.85 -14.04 12.21
CA ASP A 158 -9.16 -15.23 12.73
C ASP A 158 -8.34 -14.89 14.00
N ILE A 159 -8.05 -13.61 14.25
CA ILE A 159 -7.40 -13.12 15.47
C ILE A 159 -8.45 -12.96 16.58
N LYS A 160 -8.31 -13.76 17.64
CA LYS A 160 -9.34 -13.97 18.66
C LYS A 160 -8.81 -13.69 20.06
N ASN A 161 -9.70 -13.46 21.02
CA ASN A 161 -9.33 -13.37 22.44
C ASN A 161 -9.10 -14.78 23.05
N GLU A 162 -8.73 -14.82 24.33
CA GLU A 162 -8.46 -16.06 25.08
C GLU A 162 -9.66 -17.02 25.14
N ASP A 163 -10.89 -16.50 24.98
CA ASP A 163 -12.13 -17.29 24.89
C ASP A 163 -12.42 -17.80 23.47
N ASN A 164 -11.46 -17.71 22.53
CA ASN A 164 -11.62 -18.09 21.13
C ASN A 164 -12.76 -17.33 20.40
N LYS A 165 -13.04 -16.08 20.81
CA LYS A 165 -14.02 -15.18 20.16
C LYS A 165 -13.30 -14.12 19.32
N PRO A 166 -13.76 -13.84 18.08
CA PRO A 166 -13.23 -12.72 17.30
C PRO A 166 -13.42 -11.40 18.05
N VAL A 167 -12.39 -10.56 18.03
CA VAL A 167 -12.42 -9.22 18.64
C VAL A 167 -12.65 -8.11 17.61
N ALA A 168 -12.65 -8.47 16.32
CA ALA A 168 -12.76 -7.52 15.23
C ALA A 168 -14.13 -6.85 15.17
N GLN A 169 -14.13 -5.61 14.71
CA GLN A 169 -15.30 -4.83 14.34
C GLN A 169 -15.26 -4.56 12.83
N PHE A 170 -16.31 -3.97 12.27
CA PHE A 170 -16.35 -3.62 10.85
C PHE A 170 -16.32 -2.11 10.66
N ALA A 171 -15.49 -1.66 9.71
CA ALA A 171 -15.38 -0.27 9.29
C ALA A 171 -16.14 -0.06 7.99
N HIS A 172 -17.32 0.53 8.11
CA HIS A 172 -18.20 0.82 6.97
C HIS A 172 -17.95 2.23 6.42
N THR A 173 -17.93 2.39 5.10
CA THR A 173 -17.98 3.71 4.46
C THR A 173 -18.51 3.63 3.03
N MET A 174 -18.82 4.77 2.43
CA MET A 174 -19.23 4.88 1.02
C MET A 174 -18.13 5.55 0.22
N ILE A 175 -17.56 4.81 -0.74
CA ILE A 175 -16.54 5.32 -1.65
C ILE A 175 -17.21 5.77 -2.95
N ASP A 176 -17.22 7.08 -3.14
CA ASP A 176 -17.74 7.80 -4.30
C ASP A 176 -16.61 8.10 -5.28
N LYS A 177 -16.38 7.16 -6.20
CA LYS A 177 -15.37 7.33 -7.23
C LYS A 177 -15.70 8.52 -8.14
N ALA A 178 -16.95 8.68 -8.55
CA ALA A 178 -17.33 9.75 -9.48
C ALA A 178 -16.97 11.13 -8.91
N ASN A 179 -17.34 11.39 -7.65
CA ASN A 179 -17.00 12.65 -7.00
C ASN A 179 -15.50 12.76 -6.68
N TRP A 180 -14.82 11.66 -6.33
CA TRP A 180 -13.35 11.66 -6.20
C TRP A 180 -12.64 12.05 -7.50
N TYR A 181 -13.12 11.57 -8.65
CA TYR A 181 -12.62 12.01 -9.96
C TYR A 181 -12.95 13.47 -10.23
N ALA A 182 -14.15 13.94 -9.87
CA ALA A 182 -14.55 15.35 -10.02
C ALA A 182 -13.64 16.31 -9.24
N TYR A 183 -13.14 15.91 -8.06
CA TYR A 183 -12.22 16.69 -7.23
C TYR A 183 -10.77 16.75 -7.76
N LYS A 184 -10.41 15.93 -8.76
CA LYS A 184 -9.05 15.93 -9.30
C LYS A 184 -8.69 17.25 -9.96
N THR A 185 -7.43 17.64 -9.79
CA THR A 185 -6.84 18.81 -10.44
C THR A 185 -5.82 18.39 -11.48
N VAL A 186 -5.25 19.36 -12.20
CA VAL A 186 -4.23 19.12 -13.24
C VAL A 186 -2.99 18.39 -12.73
N SER A 187 -2.72 18.43 -11.41
CA SER A 187 -1.61 17.68 -10.80
C SER A 187 -1.78 16.16 -10.92
N THR A 188 -3.00 15.67 -11.15
CA THR A 188 -3.24 14.25 -11.47
C THR A 188 -2.60 13.87 -12.80
N ILE A 189 -2.56 14.78 -13.76
CA ILE A 189 -2.03 14.50 -15.10
C ILE A 189 -0.54 14.77 -15.10
N ARG A 190 0.25 13.71 -14.93
CA ARG A 190 1.71 13.79 -14.81
C ARG A 190 2.33 13.39 -16.15
N LEU A 191 2.90 14.36 -16.87
CA LEU A 191 3.55 14.12 -18.16
C LEU A 191 5.08 14.20 -18.00
N GLN A 192 5.84 13.42 -18.76
CA GLN A 192 7.31 13.49 -18.79
C GLN A 192 7.80 14.87 -19.26
N LYS A 193 7.08 15.45 -20.22
CA LYS A 193 7.25 16.85 -20.66
C LYS A 193 5.99 17.63 -20.30
N GLU A 194 6.15 18.67 -19.49
CA GLU A 194 5.05 19.51 -19.05
C GLU A 194 4.33 20.14 -20.26
N ASN A 195 3.00 20.07 -20.24
CA ASN A 195 2.13 20.72 -21.22
C ASN A 195 0.77 20.96 -20.57
N LYS A 196 0.57 22.18 -20.05
CA LYS A 196 -0.63 22.53 -19.27
C LYS A 196 -1.93 22.40 -20.06
N ALA A 197 -1.90 22.73 -21.36
CA ALA A 197 -3.07 22.61 -22.23
C ALA A 197 -3.48 21.14 -22.42
N GLU A 198 -2.51 20.27 -22.72
CA GLU A 198 -2.75 18.84 -22.85
C GLU A 198 -3.14 18.22 -21.49
N GLN A 199 -2.53 18.64 -20.38
CA GLN A 199 -2.90 18.20 -19.04
C GLN A 199 -4.36 18.54 -18.73
N GLN A 200 -4.80 19.77 -19.02
CA GLN A 200 -6.19 20.18 -18.80
C GLN A 200 -7.16 19.36 -19.68
N LYS A 201 -6.83 19.14 -20.96
CA LYS A 201 -7.63 18.31 -21.87
C LYS A 201 -7.79 16.88 -21.34
N ARG A 202 -6.69 16.26 -20.92
CA ARG A 202 -6.69 14.89 -20.38
C ARG A 202 -7.40 14.77 -19.04
N LEU A 203 -7.34 15.81 -18.20
CA LEU A 203 -8.10 15.86 -16.96
C LEU A 203 -9.61 15.87 -17.24
N THR A 204 -10.07 16.72 -18.17
CA THR A 204 -11.49 16.76 -18.57
C THR A 204 -11.95 15.41 -19.10
N GLU A 205 -11.14 14.77 -19.95
CA GLU A 205 -11.39 13.42 -20.46
C GLU A 205 -11.50 12.39 -19.32
N LEU A 206 -10.57 12.41 -18.37
CA LEU A 206 -10.54 11.48 -17.23
C LEU A 206 -11.76 11.64 -16.32
N LYS A 207 -12.17 12.88 -16.03
CA LYS A 207 -13.38 13.18 -15.25
C LYS A 207 -14.64 12.65 -15.95
N ALA A 208 -14.74 12.86 -17.26
CA ALA A 208 -15.89 12.41 -18.04
C ALA A 208 -16.04 10.88 -18.04
N LYS A 209 -14.93 10.11 -18.05
CA LYS A 209 -14.96 8.64 -18.03
C LYS A 209 -15.57 8.03 -16.77
N MET A 210 -15.53 8.76 -15.65
CA MET A 210 -15.89 8.23 -14.33
C MET A 210 -17.16 8.86 -13.75
N LYS A 211 -17.78 9.81 -14.47
CA LYS A 211 -18.91 10.62 -13.98
C LYS A 211 -20.14 9.80 -13.57
N ASP A 212 -20.39 8.67 -14.24
CA ASP A 212 -21.59 7.85 -14.05
C ASP A 212 -21.37 6.69 -13.06
N PHE A 213 -20.18 6.60 -12.44
CA PHE A 213 -19.90 5.57 -11.44
C PHE A 213 -20.71 5.80 -10.18
N LYS A 214 -21.37 4.76 -9.70
CA LYS A 214 -22.14 4.81 -8.46
C LYS A 214 -21.20 4.69 -7.24
N PRO A 215 -21.51 5.37 -6.12
CA PRO A 215 -20.85 5.12 -4.85
C PRO A 215 -20.90 3.64 -4.50
N THR A 216 -19.75 3.11 -4.05
CA THR A 216 -19.57 1.70 -3.72
C THR A 216 -19.42 1.57 -2.21
N PRO A 217 -20.21 0.72 -1.54
CA PRO A 217 -20.01 0.45 -0.12
C PRO A 217 -18.67 -0.27 0.08
N SER A 218 -17.96 0.14 1.12
CA SER A 218 -16.77 -0.54 1.60
C SER A 218 -17.05 -1.09 2.99
N ASP A 219 -16.72 -2.36 3.18
CA ASP A 219 -16.85 -3.06 4.44
C ASP A 219 -15.56 -3.83 4.70
N ILE A 220 -14.84 -3.49 5.77
CA ILE A 220 -13.54 -4.07 6.10
C ILE A 220 -13.48 -4.42 7.60
N PRO A 221 -13.15 -5.67 7.98
CA PRO A 221 -12.95 -6.01 9.37
C PRO A 221 -11.67 -5.34 9.90
N TYR A 222 -11.67 -4.97 11.17
CA TYR A 222 -10.49 -4.43 11.83
C TYR A 222 -10.45 -4.82 13.31
N ILE A 223 -9.27 -5.09 13.85
CA ILE A 223 -9.08 -5.25 15.29
C ILE A 223 -9.05 -3.86 15.91
N PRO A 224 -9.99 -3.50 16.80
CA PRO A 224 -10.02 -2.18 17.37
C PRO A 224 -8.85 -1.94 18.33
N LEU A 225 -8.35 -0.71 18.40
CA LEU A 225 -7.30 -0.29 19.35
C LEU A 225 -7.73 -0.53 20.80
N SER A 226 -9.03 -0.53 21.08
CA SER A 226 -9.59 -0.87 22.40
C SER A 226 -9.50 -2.36 22.76
N ALA A 227 -9.28 -3.25 21.78
CA ALA A 227 -8.97 -4.65 22.03
C ALA A 227 -7.45 -4.87 22.12
N LEU A 228 -6.67 -4.18 21.28
CA LEU A 228 -5.20 -4.27 21.26
C LEU A 228 -4.53 -3.64 22.49
N PHE A 229 -5.21 -2.74 23.19
CA PHE A 229 -4.72 -2.11 24.39
C PHE A 229 -5.80 -2.12 25.47
N PHE A 230 -5.43 -2.57 26.67
CA PHE A 230 -6.29 -2.49 27.84
C PHE A 230 -6.51 -1.03 28.27
N ALA A 231 -7.44 -0.82 29.22
CA ALA A 231 -7.83 0.52 29.69
C ALA A 231 -6.65 1.31 30.29
N ASP A 232 -5.69 0.62 30.90
CA ASP A 232 -4.44 1.18 31.45
C ASP A 232 -3.34 1.42 30.38
N ASN A 233 -3.67 1.22 29.10
CA ASN A 233 -2.79 1.37 27.95
C ASN A 233 -1.66 0.31 27.86
N THR A 234 -1.76 -0.79 28.63
CA THR A 234 -0.91 -1.95 28.44
C THR A 234 -1.31 -2.71 27.16
N PRO A 235 -0.34 -3.22 26.38
CA PRO A 235 -0.63 -3.95 25.15
C PRO A 235 -1.18 -5.35 25.45
N ASN A 236 -2.21 -5.75 24.71
CA ASN A 236 -2.74 -7.11 24.75
C ASN A 236 -1.82 -8.04 23.93
N GLN A 237 -0.80 -8.61 24.59
CA GLN A 237 0.20 -9.45 23.94
C GLN A 237 -0.39 -10.72 23.31
N TYR A 238 -1.48 -11.25 23.87
CA TYR A 238 -2.18 -12.40 23.30
C TYR A 238 -2.70 -12.12 21.89
N LEU A 239 -3.22 -10.92 21.62
CA LEU A 239 -3.64 -10.53 20.28
C LEU A 239 -2.45 -10.23 19.36
N PHE A 240 -1.44 -9.52 19.85
CA PHE A 240 -0.27 -9.17 19.03
C PHE A 240 0.50 -10.39 18.54
N THR A 241 0.66 -11.42 19.37
CA THR A 241 1.38 -12.66 19.02
C THR A 241 0.70 -13.50 17.94
N GLN A 242 -0.59 -13.28 17.69
CA GLN A 242 -1.33 -13.95 16.59
C GLN A 242 -1.08 -13.30 15.23
N ILE A 243 -0.44 -12.12 15.15
CA ILE A 243 -0.15 -11.45 13.88
C ILE A 243 1.03 -12.16 13.19
N PRO A 244 0.84 -12.77 12.00
CA PRO A 244 1.88 -13.58 11.38
C PRO A 244 3.07 -12.78 10.85
N GLN A 245 4.22 -13.43 10.73
CA GLN A 245 5.39 -12.89 10.01
C GLN A 245 5.05 -12.57 8.56
N GLY A 246 5.40 -11.36 8.12
CA GLY A 246 5.16 -10.90 6.75
C GLY A 246 3.71 -10.55 6.45
N ALA A 247 2.81 -10.52 7.44
CA ALA A 247 1.44 -10.09 7.24
C ALA A 247 1.37 -8.63 6.78
N ILE A 248 0.41 -8.31 5.92
CA ILE A 248 0.10 -6.95 5.50
C ILE A 248 -0.80 -6.35 6.58
N ILE A 249 -0.40 -5.19 7.07
CA ILE A 249 -1.15 -4.41 8.07
C ILE A 249 -1.67 -3.16 7.38
N GLU A 250 -2.97 -2.92 7.51
CA GLU A 250 -3.62 -1.68 7.05
C GLU A 250 -4.12 -0.87 8.26
N ILE A 251 -3.91 0.45 8.25
CA ILE A 251 -4.33 1.35 9.33
C ILE A 251 -5.75 1.88 9.04
N ILE A 252 -6.69 1.46 9.90
CA ILE A 252 -8.12 1.62 9.68
C ILE A 252 -8.67 2.86 10.39
N ARG A 253 -9.45 3.63 9.64
CA ARG A 253 -10.22 4.80 10.08
C ARG A 253 -11.68 4.62 9.71
N PRO A 254 -12.54 4.05 10.59
CA PRO A 254 -13.93 3.81 10.28
C PRO A 254 -14.63 5.09 9.81
N ASN A 255 -15.23 5.04 8.62
CA ASN A 255 -15.93 6.16 7.98
C ASN A 255 -15.18 7.50 8.00
N TRP A 256 -13.91 7.51 7.59
CA TRP A 256 -13.12 8.74 7.54
C TRP A 256 -13.63 9.70 6.47
N ASP A 257 -14.40 10.70 6.90
CA ASP A 257 -15.01 11.67 6.01
C ASP A 257 -13.97 12.65 5.44
N LEU A 258 -13.65 12.45 4.16
CA LEU A 258 -12.75 13.30 3.39
C LEU A 258 -13.46 13.94 2.18
N ARG A 259 -14.80 14.02 2.21
CA ARG A 259 -15.60 14.49 1.06
C ARG A 259 -15.23 15.92 0.65
N GLN A 260 -14.88 16.77 1.61
CA GLN A 260 -14.47 18.15 1.31
C GLN A 260 -13.03 18.26 0.77
N GLN A 261 -12.18 17.28 1.07
CA GLN A 261 -10.76 17.29 0.73
C GLN A 261 -10.50 16.59 -0.61
N ILE A 262 -11.15 15.44 -0.83
CA ILE A 262 -10.89 14.58 -1.98
C ILE A 262 -12.16 14.08 -2.67
N GLY A 263 -13.35 14.56 -2.27
CA GLY A 263 -14.61 14.16 -2.89
C GLY A 263 -15.19 12.84 -2.40
N THR A 264 -14.56 12.14 -1.45
CA THR A 264 -15.11 10.88 -0.92
C THR A 264 -14.64 10.57 0.50
N ALA A 265 -15.30 9.62 1.17
CA ALA A 265 -14.87 9.05 2.43
C ALA A 265 -13.95 7.84 2.20
N LEU A 266 -13.09 7.52 3.16
CA LEU A 266 -12.18 6.38 3.13
C LEU A 266 -12.27 5.57 4.43
N ASN A 267 -11.77 4.34 4.41
CA ASN A 267 -11.61 3.51 5.62
C ASN A 267 -10.19 3.01 5.87
N VAL A 268 -9.29 3.13 4.89
CA VAL A 268 -7.86 2.81 5.02
C VAL A 268 -7.03 4.07 4.80
N SER A 269 -5.98 4.26 5.60
CA SER A 269 -5.14 5.46 5.53
C SER A 269 -3.65 5.21 5.36
N HIS A 270 -3.19 3.99 5.62
CA HIS A 270 -1.79 3.59 5.52
C HIS A 270 -1.65 2.07 5.52
N LEU A 271 -0.52 1.54 5.06
CA LEU A 271 -0.22 0.10 5.06
C LEU A 271 1.28 -0.20 5.08
N GLY A 272 1.62 -1.42 5.47
CA GLY A 272 2.99 -1.93 5.60
C GLY A 272 3.01 -3.39 6.02
N PHE A 273 4.15 -3.89 6.48
CA PHE A 273 4.34 -5.29 6.87
C PHE A 273 4.54 -5.45 8.38
N ALA A 274 3.98 -6.51 8.95
CA ALA A 274 4.31 -7.04 10.27
C ALA A 274 5.57 -7.90 10.18
N ILE A 275 6.66 -7.49 10.85
CA ILE A 275 7.96 -8.18 10.84
C ILE A 275 8.41 -8.47 12.26
N TRP A 276 8.49 -9.75 12.62
CA TRP A 276 9.05 -10.24 13.87
C TRP A 276 10.58 -10.35 13.77
N LYS A 277 11.27 -9.75 14.74
CA LYS A 277 12.72 -9.88 14.92
C LYS A 277 13.02 -10.09 16.40
N LYS A 278 13.58 -11.26 16.75
CA LYS A 278 13.95 -11.60 18.14
C LYS A 278 12.81 -11.29 19.13
N ASP A 279 11.63 -11.86 18.86
CA ASP A 279 10.39 -11.71 19.64
C ASP A 279 9.80 -10.30 19.72
N GLN A 280 10.31 -9.35 18.94
CA GLN A 280 9.74 -8.01 18.82
C GLN A 280 9.06 -7.83 17.46
N LEU A 281 7.80 -7.39 17.51
CA LEU A 281 7.01 -7.07 16.33
C LEU A 281 7.28 -5.62 15.86
N TYR A 282 7.77 -5.50 14.63
CA TYR A 282 7.98 -4.25 13.91
C TYR A 282 6.92 -4.04 12.84
N TYR A 283 6.61 -2.79 12.59
CA TYR A 283 5.86 -2.34 11.42
C TYR A 283 6.85 -1.77 10.42
N ARG A 284 7.00 -2.46 9.29
CA ARG A 284 7.88 -2.08 8.20
C ARG A 284 7.08 -1.37 7.12
N GLU A 285 7.35 -0.08 6.94
CA GLU A 285 6.49 0.81 6.16
C GLU A 285 7.28 1.93 5.48
N ALA A 286 6.77 2.45 4.37
CA ALA A 286 7.30 3.65 3.73
C ALA A 286 6.68 4.89 4.37
N SER A 287 7.46 5.59 5.19
CA SER A 287 7.00 6.62 6.10
C SER A 287 7.10 8.01 5.49
N SER A 288 5.98 8.70 5.32
CA SER A 288 6.00 10.13 4.99
C SER A 288 6.57 10.98 6.13
N GLN A 289 6.36 10.56 7.38
CA GLN A 289 6.84 11.25 8.58
C GLN A 289 8.35 11.14 8.73
N LEU A 290 8.92 9.95 8.47
CA LEU A 290 10.36 9.71 8.59
C LEU A 290 11.11 9.86 7.26
N GLY A 291 10.40 10.12 6.16
CA GLY A 291 10.97 10.36 4.84
C GLY A 291 11.61 9.14 4.18
N ALA A 292 11.38 7.92 4.70
CA ALA A 292 12.01 6.70 4.20
C ALA A 292 11.22 5.43 4.57
N VAL A 293 11.59 4.30 3.95
CA VAL A 293 11.20 2.95 4.41
C VAL A 293 11.92 2.62 5.71
N VAL A 294 11.17 2.27 6.75
CA VAL A 294 11.66 2.11 8.12
C VAL A 294 11.07 0.89 8.81
N ASP A 295 11.75 0.43 9.87
CA ASP A 295 11.17 -0.44 10.89
C ASP A 295 10.83 0.42 12.11
N VAL A 296 9.58 0.39 12.57
CA VAL A 296 9.15 1.01 13.83
C VAL A 296 8.56 -0.05 14.77
N PRO A 297 8.81 -0.02 16.09
CA PRO A 297 8.17 -0.95 17.02
C PRO A 297 6.64 -0.84 16.93
N PHE A 298 5.96 -1.91 16.53
CA PHE A 298 4.57 -1.82 16.10
C PHE A 298 3.62 -1.44 17.23
N ILE A 299 3.83 -2.01 18.42
CA ILE A 299 3.06 -1.65 19.63
C ILE A 299 3.21 -0.15 19.92
N GLN A 300 4.42 0.41 19.82
CA GLN A 300 4.64 1.84 20.07
C GLN A 300 4.00 2.72 18.97
N TYR A 301 4.10 2.29 17.71
CA TYR A 301 3.43 2.96 16.59
C TYR A 301 1.92 3.07 16.83
N LEU A 302 1.26 1.99 17.25
CA LEU A 302 -0.18 2.01 17.53
C LEU A 302 -0.54 2.79 18.79
N LYS A 303 0.30 2.79 19.83
CA LYS A 303 0.12 3.68 21.00
C LYS A 303 0.09 5.16 20.59
N GLU A 304 0.97 5.56 19.68
CA GLU A 304 0.96 6.92 19.12
C GLU A 304 -0.26 7.16 18.23
N ALA A 305 -0.68 6.16 17.44
CA ALA A 305 -1.87 6.23 16.61
C ALA A 305 -3.18 6.44 17.40
N LYS A 306 -3.25 6.00 18.67
CA LYS A 306 -4.40 6.27 19.57
C LYS A 306 -4.67 7.77 19.77
N LYS A 307 -3.68 8.64 19.56
CA LYS A 307 -3.85 10.10 19.65
C LYS A 307 -4.69 10.66 18.50
N SER A 308 -4.81 9.93 17.39
CA SER A 308 -5.64 10.32 16.27
C SER A 308 -7.13 10.12 16.60
N PRO A 309 -8.00 11.12 16.38
CA PRO A 309 -9.43 10.96 16.62
C PRO A 309 -10.09 9.94 15.67
N THR A 310 -9.46 9.68 14.51
CA THR A 310 -10.04 8.89 13.41
C THR A 310 -9.46 7.49 13.26
N ILE A 311 -8.22 7.23 13.73
CA ILE A 311 -7.66 5.86 13.68
C ILE A 311 -8.30 5.03 14.77
N LYS A 312 -8.84 3.87 14.40
CA LYS A 312 -9.51 2.97 15.36
C LYS A 312 -8.95 1.56 15.39
N GLY A 313 -8.08 1.16 14.47
CA GLY A 313 -7.41 -0.14 14.57
C GLY A 313 -6.71 -0.55 13.29
N ILE A 314 -6.57 -1.87 13.13
CA ILE A 314 -5.82 -2.46 12.03
C ILE A 314 -6.61 -3.58 11.34
N ASN A 315 -6.47 -3.70 10.03
CA ASN A 315 -6.81 -4.91 9.27
C ASN A 315 -5.53 -5.72 9.05
N VAL A 316 -5.65 -7.05 9.00
CA VAL A 316 -4.52 -7.97 8.85
C VAL A 316 -4.80 -8.94 7.71
N GLN A 317 -3.91 -8.94 6.71
CA GLN A 317 -3.96 -9.86 5.57
C GLN A 317 -2.67 -10.67 5.47
N VAL A 318 -2.76 -11.84 4.86
CA VAL A 318 -1.60 -12.70 4.57
C VAL A 318 -1.55 -13.04 3.08
N MET A 319 -0.34 -13.30 2.58
CA MET A 319 -0.15 -13.85 1.24
C MET A 319 -0.56 -15.33 1.24
N VAL A 320 -1.42 -15.71 0.29
CA VAL A 320 -1.93 -17.08 0.13
C VAL A 320 -0.93 -17.99 -0.57
N PRO A 321 -0.29 -17.61 -1.71
CA PRO A 321 0.71 -18.46 -2.34
C PRO A 321 1.88 -18.76 -1.40
N VAL A 322 2.17 -20.04 -1.21
CA VAL A 322 3.27 -20.51 -0.34
C VAL A 322 4.62 -20.61 -1.08
N LYS A 323 4.58 -20.56 -2.42
CA LYS A 323 5.74 -20.59 -3.31
C LYS A 323 5.60 -19.50 -4.38
N PRO A 324 6.72 -19.05 -4.99
CA PRO A 324 6.66 -18.06 -6.04
C PRO A 324 6.16 -18.70 -7.34
N VAL A 325 5.44 -17.93 -8.15
CA VAL A 325 4.89 -18.40 -9.43
C VAL A 325 5.95 -18.44 -10.53
N VAL A 326 5.74 -19.32 -11.51
CA VAL A 326 6.68 -19.55 -12.61
C VAL A 326 6.37 -18.70 -13.84
N ALA A 327 5.10 -18.38 -14.11
CA ALA A 327 4.71 -17.62 -15.30
C ALA A 327 3.44 -16.79 -15.15
N ASP A 328 2.37 -17.36 -14.59
CA ASP A 328 1.06 -16.69 -14.52
C ASP A 328 0.79 -16.11 -13.13
N CYS A 329 0.39 -14.85 -13.10
CA CYS A 329 0.03 -14.10 -11.89
C CYS A 329 -1.43 -13.60 -11.90
N SER A 330 -2.22 -14.03 -12.91
CA SER A 330 -3.60 -13.60 -13.15
C SER A 330 -4.63 -14.34 -12.29
N ASP A 331 -4.45 -15.63 -12.05
CA ASP A 331 -5.24 -16.46 -11.13
C ASP A 331 -4.31 -17.28 -10.23
N LEU A 332 -4.38 -17.05 -8.92
CA LEU A 332 -3.57 -17.72 -7.90
C LEU A 332 -4.38 -18.69 -7.04
N LYS A 333 -5.66 -18.90 -7.33
CA LYS A 333 -6.50 -19.85 -6.58
C LYS A 333 -6.14 -21.31 -6.84
N GLN A 334 -5.39 -21.58 -7.91
CA GLN A 334 -5.06 -22.93 -8.39
C GLN A 334 -3.62 -23.36 -8.07
N ASN A 335 -2.83 -22.51 -7.40
CA ASN A 335 -1.38 -22.71 -7.20
C ASN A 335 -0.97 -22.99 -5.75
#